data_AF-B3GUP9-F1
#
_entry.id   AF-B3GUP9-F1
#
_cell.length_a   1.000
_cell.length_b   1.000
_cell.length_c   1.000
_cell.angle_alpha   90.00
_cell.angle_beta   90.00
_cell.angle_gamma   90.00
#
_symmetry.space_group_name_H-M   'P 1'
#
loop_
_entity.id
_entity.type
_entity.pdbx_description
1 polymer ?
#
loop_
_entity_poly.entity_id
_entity_poly.type
_entity_poly.pdbx_seq_one_letter_code
_entity_poly.pdbx_strand_id
1 'polypeptide(L)'
;MSSEDCEHELLALESIYEDKYQLVQSTPKRKIKVYLVGQSDDSLSMKVKCQLLFELTDKYPNKAPKYQILKPENLSDEDISDMHNIINENYLCMC
;
A
#
# COMPACT_ATOMS: atom_id res chain seq x y z
N MET A 1 9.72 -12.79 -15.30
CA MET A 1 8.29 -12.44 -15.21
C MET A 1 8.09 -11.19 -16.03
N SER A 2 7.10 -11.20 -16.91
CA SER A 2 6.94 -10.21 -17.97
C SER A 2 6.21 -8.98 -17.42
N SER A 3 6.39 -7.82 -18.05
CA SER A 3 5.66 -6.59 -17.72
C SER A 3 4.13 -6.78 -17.66
N GLU A 4 3.64 -7.79 -18.37
CA GLU A 4 2.24 -8.22 -18.43
C GLU A 4 1.69 -8.71 -17.08
N ASP A 5 2.50 -9.44 -16.29
CA ASP A 5 2.10 -9.91 -14.96
C ASP A 5 1.86 -8.74 -13.99
N CYS A 6 2.72 -7.72 -14.09
CA CYS A 6 2.57 -6.49 -13.31
C CYS A 6 1.30 -5.73 -13.72
N GLU A 7 1.03 -5.59 -15.02
CA GLU A 7 -0.18 -4.88 -15.48
C GLU A 7 -1.46 -5.60 -15.03
N HIS A 8 -1.50 -6.93 -15.11
CA HIS A 8 -2.67 -7.71 -14.67
C HIS A 8 -2.94 -7.56 -13.18
N GLU A 9 -1.90 -7.58 -12.34
CA GLU A 9 -2.06 -7.38 -10.90
C GLU A 9 -2.59 -5.96 -10.59
N LEU A 10 -2.11 -4.95 -11.31
CA LEU A 10 -2.57 -3.57 -11.12
C LEU A 10 -4.03 -3.37 -11.52
N LEU A 11 -4.47 -3.99 -12.61
CA LEU A 11 -5.87 -3.98 -13.00
C LEU A 11 -6.74 -4.68 -11.95
N ALA A 12 -6.26 -5.77 -11.35
CA ALA A 12 -6.95 -6.43 -10.26
C ALA A 12 -7.04 -5.53 -9.01
N LEU A 13 -5.95 -4.85 -8.65
CA LEU A 13 -5.92 -3.93 -7.50
C LEU A 13 -6.83 -2.72 -7.71
N GLU A 14 -6.84 -2.14 -8.91
CA GLU A 14 -7.75 -1.05 -9.26
C GLU A 14 -9.22 -1.48 -9.14
N SER A 15 -9.53 -2.72 -9.53
CA SER A 15 -10.87 -3.28 -9.39
C SER A 15 -11.28 -3.56 -7.94
N ILE A 16 -10.37 -4.07 -7.11
CA ILE A 16 -10.64 -4.41 -5.70
C ILE A 16 -10.74 -3.15 -4.82
N TYR A 17 -9.86 -2.18 -5.08
CA TYR A 17 -9.70 -0.99 -4.25
C TYR A 17 -10.25 0.26 -4.92
N GLU A 18 -11.17 0.15 -5.87
CA GLU A 18 -11.70 1.22 -6.73
C GLU A 18 -11.67 2.65 -6.11
N ASP A 19 -12.42 2.90 -5.04
CA ASP A 19 -12.50 4.22 -4.38
C ASP A 19 -11.24 4.58 -3.55
N LYS A 20 -10.46 3.57 -3.17
CA LYS A 20 -9.27 3.67 -2.31
C LYS A 20 -7.96 3.60 -3.11
N TYR A 21 -7.98 3.39 -4.41
CA TYR A 21 -6.81 3.21 -5.26
C TYR A 21 -6.62 4.44 -6.14
N GLN A 22 -5.40 4.96 -6.18
CA GLN A 22 -5.06 6.08 -7.03
C GLN A 22 -3.69 5.85 -7.67
N LEU A 23 -3.66 5.77 -9.00
CA LEU A 23 -2.42 5.80 -9.77
C LEU A 23 -1.85 7.22 -9.74
N VAL A 24 -0.67 7.38 -9.12
CA VAL A 24 0.03 8.67 -8.98
C VAL A 24 0.99 8.90 -10.15
N GLN A 25 1.66 7.85 -10.61
CA GLN A 25 2.64 7.93 -11.68
C GLN A 25 2.69 6.63 -12.46
N SER A 26 2.74 6.71 -13.80
CA SER A 26 2.76 5.54 -14.69
C SER A 26 4.18 5.19 -15.16
N THR A 27 5.03 6.19 -15.42
CA THR A 27 6.40 6.02 -15.98
C THR A 27 7.37 7.08 -15.42
N PRO A 28 8.70 6.83 -15.34
CA PRO A 28 9.40 5.56 -15.55
C PRO A 28 9.31 4.60 -14.35
N LYS A 29 8.88 5.07 -13.18
CA LYS A 29 8.60 4.24 -12.01
C LYS A 29 7.15 4.40 -11.62
N ARG A 30 6.42 3.30 -11.55
CA ARG A 30 5.01 3.35 -11.24
C ARG A 30 4.79 3.66 -9.77
N LYS A 31 3.93 4.62 -9.48
CA LYS A 31 3.57 4.99 -8.11
C LYS A 31 2.08 4.87 -7.91
N ILE A 32 1.69 4.17 -6.86
CA ILE A 32 0.32 3.86 -6.52
C ILE A 32 0.09 4.35 -5.11
N LYS A 33 -1.05 5.00 -4.90
CA LYS A 33 -1.48 5.43 -3.59
C LYS A 33 -2.74 4.67 -3.22
N VAL A 34 -2.74 4.10 -2.01
CA VAL A 34 -3.89 3.40 -1.43
C VAL A 34 -4.34 4.14 -0.18
N TYR A 35 -5.62 4.41 -0.08
CA TYR A 35 -6.24 5.06 1.07
C TYR A 35 -6.74 3.99 2.05
N LEU A 36 -6.18 3.96 3.25
CA LEU A 36 -6.57 3.03 4.30
C LEU A 36 -7.35 3.76 5.39
N VAL A 37 -8.46 3.16 5.78
CA VAL A 37 -9.29 3.58 6.89
C VAL A 37 -9.43 2.37 7.79
N GLY A 38 -9.01 2.50 9.05
CA GLY A 38 -9.14 1.44 10.02
C GLY A 38 -10.61 1.14 10.26
N GLN A 39 -10.92 -0.15 10.32
CA GLN A 39 -12.25 -0.62 10.63
C GLN A 39 -12.42 -0.56 12.15
N SER A 40 -13.36 0.28 12.60
CA SER A 40 -13.73 0.39 14.00
C SER A 40 -15.25 0.40 14.09
N ASP A 41 -15.80 -0.11 15.19
CA ASP A 41 -17.23 -0.01 15.47
C ASP A 41 -17.62 1.48 15.47
N ASP A 42 -18.73 1.84 14.81
CA ASP A 42 -19.11 3.24 14.57
C ASP A 42 -19.31 4.04 15.87
N SER A 43 -19.35 3.35 17.01
CA SER A 43 -19.37 3.89 18.38
C SER A 43 -18.07 4.59 18.80
N LEU A 44 -16.92 4.32 18.15
CA LEU A 44 -15.65 4.97 18.45
C LEU A 44 -15.41 6.13 17.46
N SER A 45 -15.40 7.36 17.97
CA SER A 45 -15.27 8.59 17.19
C SER A 45 -13.89 8.79 16.54
N MET A 46 -12.91 7.95 16.91
CA MET A 46 -11.56 7.98 16.36
C MET A 46 -11.40 6.94 15.26
N LYS A 47 -11.62 7.37 14.00
CA LYS A 47 -11.29 6.56 12.82
C LYS A 47 -9.80 6.78 12.51
N VAL A 48 -9.00 5.72 12.57
CA VAL A 48 -7.60 5.75 12.13
C VAL A 48 -7.54 5.77 10.61
N LYS A 49 -6.67 6.60 10.03
CA LYS A 49 -6.55 6.73 8.57
C LYS A 49 -5.10 6.91 8.19
N CYS A 50 -4.70 6.37 7.04
CA CYS A 50 -3.40 6.66 6.46
C CYS A 50 -3.44 6.45 4.95
N GLN A 51 -2.43 6.98 4.25
CA GLN A 51 -2.22 6.77 2.83
C GLN A 51 -0.93 5.96 2.66
N LEU A 52 -0.99 4.84 1.93
CA LEU A 52 0.19 4.09 1.54
C LEU A 52 0.58 4.47 0.12
N LEU A 53 1.79 4.98 -0.06
CA LEU A 53 2.38 5.21 -1.37
C LEU A 53 3.35 4.08 -1.70
N PHE A 54 3.00 3.26 -2.68
CA PHE A 54 3.84 2.22 -3.24
C PHE A 54 4.58 2.74 -4.49
N GLU A 55 5.90 2.58 -4.54
CA GLU A 55 6.73 2.74 -5.72
C GLU A 55 7.14 1.35 -6.21
N LEU A 56 6.58 0.94 -7.34
CA LEU A 56 6.92 -0.31 -8.00
C LEU A 56 8.29 -0.15 -8.64
N THR A 57 9.18 -1.09 -8.33
CA THR A 57 10.49 -1.17 -8.97
C THR A 57 10.39 -2.01 -10.23
N ASP A 58 11.36 -1.90 -11.15
CA ASP A 58 11.43 -2.74 -12.35
C ASP A 58 11.53 -4.24 -12.05
N LYS A 59 11.81 -4.60 -10.79
CA LYS A 59 11.87 -5.98 -10.31
C LYS A 59 10.56 -6.46 -9.70
N TYR A 60 9.54 -5.61 -9.56
CA TYR A 60 8.23 -6.03 -9.10
C TYR A 60 7.59 -7.00 -10.12
N PRO A 61 6.91 -8.09 -9.70
CA PRO A 61 6.62 -8.49 -8.31
C PRO A 61 7.74 -9.30 -7.62
N ASN A 62 8.84 -9.66 -8.31
CA ASN A 62 9.95 -10.45 -7.73
C ASN A 62 10.66 -9.76 -6.56
N LYS A 63 10.62 -8.43 -6.50
CA LYS A 63 11.12 -7.65 -5.37
C LYS A 63 9.99 -6.81 -4.81
N ALA A 64 9.88 -6.78 -3.49
CA ALA A 64 8.94 -5.95 -2.77
C ALA A 64 8.99 -4.49 -3.27
N PRO A 65 7.82 -3.85 -3.45
CA PRO A 65 7.76 -2.44 -3.81
C PRO A 65 8.29 -1.61 -2.65
N LYS A 66 8.79 -0.43 -2.95
CA LYS A 66 9.07 0.54 -1.88
C LYS A 66 7.73 1.10 -1.42
N TYR A 67 7.55 1.28 -0.11
CA TYR A 67 6.34 1.88 0.41
C TYR A 67 6.66 3.04 1.34
N GLN A 68 5.71 3.96 1.48
CA GLN A 68 5.78 5.08 2.40
C GLN A 68 4.39 5.35 2.99
N ILE A 69 4.33 5.50 4.31
CA ILE A 69 3.11 5.91 5.02
C ILE A 69 3.04 7.43 4.97
N LEU A 70 1.91 7.95 4.49
CA LEU A 70 1.64 9.37 4.31
C LEU A 70 0.37 9.74 5.08
N LYS A 71 0.36 10.95 5.64
CA LYS A 71 -0.79 11.54 6.36
C LYS A 71 -1.44 10.56 7.36
N PRO A 72 -0.67 9.96 8.29
CA PRO A 72 -1.27 9.19 9.36
C PRO A 72 -2.16 10.10 10.22
N GLU A 73 -3.41 9.70 10.43
CA GLU A 73 -4.38 10.36 11.31
C GLU A 73 -4.81 9.39 12.40
N ASN A 74 -4.74 9.83 13.66
CA ASN A 74 -5.01 9.00 14.85
C ASN A 74 -4.12 7.75 14.95
N LEU A 75 -2.88 7.84 14.45
CA LEU A 75 -1.86 6.79 14.56
C LEU A 75 -0.65 7.37 15.28
N SER A 76 -0.18 6.66 16.30
CA SER A 76 1.02 7.01 17.06
C SER A 76 2.28 6.54 16.33
N ASP A 77 3.45 7.06 16.68
CA ASP A 77 4.73 6.60 16.13
C ASP A 77 4.96 5.10 16.39
N GLU A 78 4.46 4.58 17.51
CA GLU A 78 4.48 3.14 17.82
C GLU A 78 3.61 2.34 16.84
N ASP A 79 2.39 2.81 16.53
CA ASP A 79 1.49 2.17 15.56
C ASP A 79 2.10 2.16 14.15
N ILE A 80 2.75 3.27 13.77
CA ILE A 80 3.45 3.41 12.48
C ILE A 80 4.64 2.46 12.44
N SER A 81 5.41 2.35 13.53
CA SER A 81 6.54 1.42 13.63
C SER A 81 6.07 -0.04 13.54
N ASP A 82 4.95 -0.37 14.19
CA ASP A 82 4.37 -1.72 14.14
C ASP A 82 3.88 -2.07 12.72
N MET A 83 3.22 -1.12 12.04
CA MET A 83 2.88 -1.28 10.62
C MET A 83 4.12 -1.53 9.76
N HIS A 84 5.21 -0.79 9.99
CA HIS A 84 6.45 -1.00 9.26
C HIS A 84 7.01 -2.41 9.47
N ASN A 85 6.94 -2.91 10.72
CA ASN A 85 7.36 -4.27 11.06
C ASN A 85 6.50 -5.31 10.34
N ILE A 86 5.16 -5.22 10.47
CA ILE A 86 4.21 -6.16 9.84
C ILE A 86 4.39 -6.19 8.32
N ILE A 87 4.47 -5.01 7.69
CA ILE A 87 4.64 -4.90 6.24
C ILE A 87 5.96 -5.55 5.83
N ASN A 88 7.05 -5.30 6.57
CA ASN A 88 8.36 -5.85 6.25
C ASN A 88 8.46 -7.37 6.52
N GLU A 89 7.81 -7.89 7.56
CA GLU A 89 7.75 -9.33 7.87
C GLU A 89 6.98 -10.11 6.80
N ASN A 90 5.88 -9.57 6.28
CA ASN A 90 5.09 -10.24 5.25
C ASN A 90 5.83 -10.33 3.89
N TYR A 91 6.81 -9.44 3.64
CA TYR A 91 7.69 -9.54 2.46
C TYR A 91 8.88 -10.49 2.64
N LEU A 92 9.20 -10.91 3.87
CA LEU A 92 10.31 -11.83 4.16
C LEU A 92 9.93 -13.31 3.96
N CYS A 93 8.64 -13.65 3.90
CA CYS A 93 8.16 -15.04 3.78
C CYS A 93 7.98 -15.52 2.32
N MET A 94 8.27 -14.68 1.32
CA MET A 94 8.20 -15.05 -0.12
C MET A 94 9.58 -15.35 -0.76
N CYS A 95 10.64 -15.53 0.04
CA CYS A 95 11.96 -15.98 -0.42
C CYS A 95 12.24 -17.41 0.01
#